data_AF-A0A1H6EN96-F1
#
_entry.id   AF-A0A1H6EN96-F1
#
_cell.length_a   1.000
_cell.length_b   1.000
_cell.length_c   1.000
_cell.angle_alpha   90.00
_cell.angle_beta   90.00
_cell.angle_gamma   90.00
#
_symmetry.space_group_name_H-M   'P 1'
#
loop_
_entity.id
_entity.type
_entity.pdbx_description
1 polymer ?
#
loop_
_entity_poly.entity_id
_entity_poly.type
_entity_poly.pdbx_seq_one_letter_code
_entity_poly.pdbx_strand_id
1 'polypeptide(L)'
;MITELELERIAAAIDRAFRHPGTADWAAVERLRLHADLLDRLAAAQRHWSGSLSRRAELARDAAERMADELNHVTSAIAVDLPHQAATHR
;
A
#
# COMPACT_ATOMS: atom_id res chain seq x y z
N MET A 1 -8.60 16.19 24.30
CA MET A 1 -7.18 15.93 23.98
C MET A 1 -7.09 14.45 23.68
N ILE A 2 -6.68 14.05 22.48
CA ILE A 2 -6.56 12.62 22.14
C ILE A 2 -5.32 12.06 22.83
N THR A 3 -5.49 10.95 23.54
CA THR A 3 -4.43 10.21 24.24
C THR A 3 -3.67 9.29 23.29
N GLU A 4 -2.45 8.89 23.65
CA GLU A 4 -1.66 7.93 22.87
C GLU A 4 -2.39 6.59 22.68
N LEU A 5 -3.11 6.13 23.72
CA LEU A 5 -3.92 4.92 23.66
C LEU A 5 -5.09 5.05 22.66
N GLU A 6 -5.72 6.22 22.57
CA GLU A 6 -6.77 6.47 21.59
C GLU A 6 -6.20 6.49 20.16
N LEU A 7 -5.01 7.07 19.97
CA LEU A 7 -4.32 7.03 18.68
C LEU A 7 -4.01 5.59 18.26
N GLU A 8 -3.43 4.77 19.14
CA GLU A 8 -3.18 3.36 18.85
C GLU A 8 -4.46 2.57 18.54
N ARG A 9 -5.57 2.86 19.23
CA ARG A 9 -6.89 2.25 18.93
C ARG A 9 -7.42 2.65 17.56
N ILE A 10 -7.33 3.93 17.20
CA ILE A 10 -7.70 4.42 15.86
C ILE A 10 -6.85 3.71 14.82
N ALA A 11 -5.56 3.61 15.09
CA ALA A 11 -4.61 2.99 14.18
C ALA A 11 -4.89 1.50 13.96
N ALA A 12 -5.25 0.77 15.01
CA ALA A 12 -5.68 -0.63 14.90
C ALA A 12 -7.00 -0.78 14.13
N ALA A 13 -7.93 0.17 14.26
CA ALA A 13 -9.17 0.18 13.49
C ALA A 13 -8.90 0.41 12.00
N ILE A 14 -7.97 1.32 11.66
CA ILE A 14 -7.49 1.53 10.30
C ILE A 14 -6.88 0.22 9.77
N ASP A 15 -5.93 -0.38 10.48
CA ASP A 15 -5.29 -1.63 10.06
C ASP A 15 -6.30 -2.76 9.80
N ARG A 16 -7.36 -2.84 10.60
CA ARG A 16 -8.45 -3.80 10.40
C ARG A 16 -9.27 -3.49 9.15
N ALA A 17 -9.58 -2.22 8.87
CA ALA A 17 -10.37 -1.83 7.71
C ALA A 17 -9.65 -2.12 6.39
N PHE A 18 -8.31 -2.03 6.37
CA PHE A 18 -7.49 -2.31 5.20
C PHE A 18 -7.07 -3.78 5.09
N ARG A 19 -7.42 -4.62 6.06
CA ARG A 19 -7.19 -6.07 6.01
C ARG A 19 -8.22 -6.74 5.10
N HIS A 20 -8.04 -6.62 3.80
CA HIS A 20 -8.89 -7.28 2.82
C HIS A 20 -8.11 -8.38 2.09
N PRO A 21 -8.55 -9.66 2.13
CA PRO A 21 -8.10 -10.66 1.18
C PRO A 21 -8.71 -10.30 -0.18
N GLY A 22 -7.88 -9.84 -1.11
CA GLY A 22 -8.31 -9.42 -2.44
C GLY A 22 -7.25 -9.75 -3.47
N THR A 23 -7.62 -9.72 -4.74
CA THR A 23 -6.70 -9.85 -5.87
C THR A 23 -5.74 -8.67 -5.92
N ALA A 24 -4.49 -8.94 -6.32
CA ALA A 24 -3.51 -7.89 -6.59
C ALA A 24 -3.94 -7.12 -7.85
N ASP A 25 -4.36 -5.87 -7.67
CA ASP A 25 -4.77 -4.95 -8.71
C ASP A 25 -4.42 -3.50 -8.34
N TRP A 26 -4.57 -2.57 -9.28
CA TRP A 26 -4.27 -1.15 -9.02
C TRP A 26 -5.17 -0.55 -7.93
N ALA A 27 -6.40 -1.04 -7.74
CA ALA A 27 -7.25 -0.58 -6.65
C ALA A 27 -6.71 -1.02 -5.28
N ALA A 28 -6.08 -2.19 -5.19
CA ALA A 28 -5.40 -2.66 -4.00
C ALA A 28 -4.14 -1.83 -3.69
N VAL A 29 -3.37 -1.44 -4.71
CA VAL A 29 -2.25 -0.49 -4.57
C VAL A 29 -2.72 0.84 -3.99
N GLU A 30 -3.77 1.44 -4.56
CA GLU A 30 -4.31 2.72 -4.08
C GLU A 30 -4.88 2.62 -2.65
N ARG A 31 -5.50 1.48 -2.30
CA ARG A 31 -5.91 1.22 -0.92
C ARG A 31 -4.72 1.20 0.04
N LEU A 32 -3.61 0.52 -0.31
CA LEU A 32 -2.41 0.48 0.54
C LEU A 32 -1.75 1.87 0.67
N ARG A 33 -1.73 2.66 -0.41
CA ARG A 33 -1.25 4.06 -0.38
C ARG A 33 -2.09 4.92 0.56
N LEU A 34 -3.42 4.80 0.48
CA LEU A 34 -4.32 5.51 1.39
C LEU A 34 -4.14 5.03 2.84
N HIS A 35 -3.94 3.73 3.07
CA HIS A 35 -3.65 3.18 4.40
C HIS A 35 -2.41 3.85 5.00
N ALA A 36 -1.31 3.91 4.26
CA ALA A 36 -0.09 4.56 4.71
C ALA A 36 -0.27 6.05 5.03
N ASP A 37 -0.93 6.82 4.16
CA ASP A 37 -1.20 8.25 4.37
C ASP A 37 -2.02 8.51 5.64
N LEU A 38 -3.04 7.68 5.91
CA LEU A 38 -3.83 7.80 7.14
C LEU A 38 -3.01 7.53 8.39
N LEU A 39 -2.11 6.54 8.36
CA LEU A 39 -1.21 6.23 9.46
C LEU A 39 -0.17 7.33 9.70
N ASP A 40 0.35 7.95 8.65
CA ASP A 40 1.24 9.11 8.75
C ASP A 40 0.58 10.30 9.39
N ARG A 41 -0.65 10.63 8.98
CA ARG A 41 -1.41 11.73 9.57
C ARG A 41 -1.65 11.50 11.06
N LEU A 42 -1.86 10.25 11.45
CA LEU A 42 -2.01 9.86 12.84
C LEU A 42 -0.69 9.97 13.61
N ALA A 43 0.44 9.57 12.99
CA ALA A 43 1.77 9.75 13.55
C ALA A 43 2.12 11.23 13.74
N ALA A 44 1.81 12.08 12.75
CA ALA A 44 2.02 13.53 12.83
C ALA A 44 1.17 14.21 13.92
N ALA A 45 0.03 13.62 14.28
CA ALA A 45 -0.82 14.09 15.37
C ALA A 45 -0.29 13.74 16.77
N GLN A 46 0.69 12.81 16.88
CA GLN A 46 1.33 12.49 18.15
C GLN A 46 2.31 13.60 18.56
N ARG A 47 2.11 14.17 19.76
CA ARG A 47 3.00 15.20 20.34
C ARG A 47 4.35 14.64 20.80
N HIS A 48 4.42 13.33 21.04
CA HIS A 48 5.63 12.60 21.39
C HIS A 48 5.91 11.56 20.30
N TRP A 49 7.18 11.45 19.91
CA TRP A 49 7.63 10.61 18.81
C TRP A 49 7.49 9.12 19.16
N SER A 50 6.31 8.54 18.96
CA SER A 50 6.12 7.09 18.99
C SER A 50 6.37 6.53 17.59
N GLY A 51 7.51 5.85 17.41
CA GLY A 51 7.88 5.26 16.12
C GLY A 51 6.96 4.12 15.65
N SER A 52 6.00 3.66 16.48
CA SER A 52 5.07 2.58 16.14
C SER A 52 4.17 2.94 14.96
N LEU A 53 3.61 4.16 14.94
CA LEU A 53 2.68 4.57 13.89
C LEU A 53 3.42 4.80 12.56
N SER A 54 4.56 5.49 12.59
CA SER A 54 5.40 5.71 11.41
C SER A 54 5.88 4.38 10.79
N ARG A 55 6.29 3.42 11.63
CA ARG A 55 6.71 2.10 11.14
C ARG A 55 5.59 1.34 10.45
N ARG A 56 4.35 1.43 10.96
CA ARG A 56 3.20 0.80 10.29
C ARG A 56 2.86 1.49 8.97
N ALA A 57 2.98 2.81 8.91
CA ALA A 57 2.81 3.57 7.68
C ALA A 57 3.84 3.15 6.61
N GLU A 58 5.12 3.01 7.01
CA GLU A 58 6.20 2.51 6.15
C GLU A 58 5.90 1.12 5.59
N LEU A 59 5.52 0.16 6.45
CA LEU A 59 5.15 -1.19 6.00
C LEU A 59 3.99 -1.20 5.00
N ALA A 60 3.00 -0.30 5.16
CA ALA A 60 1.90 -0.16 4.21
C ALA A 60 2.37 0.42 2.86
N ARG A 61 3.32 1.38 2.85
CA ARG A 61 3.93 1.89 1.60
C ARG A 61 4.74 0.82 0.90
N ASP A 62 5.60 0.11 1.62
CA ASP A 62 6.43 -0.97 1.05
C ASP A 62 5.56 -2.05 0.40
N ALA A 63 4.42 -2.37 1.01
CA ALA A 63 3.46 -3.30 0.44
C ALA A 63 2.82 -2.74 -0.84
N ALA A 64 2.48 -1.44 -0.87
CA ALA A 64 1.94 -0.79 -2.06
C ALA A 64 2.96 -0.76 -3.21
N GLU A 65 4.21 -0.41 -2.92
CA GLU A 65 5.30 -0.35 -3.88
C GLU A 65 5.58 -1.73 -4.48
N ARG A 66 5.72 -2.76 -3.64
CA ARG A 66 5.92 -4.14 -4.10
C ARG A 66 4.80 -4.61 -5.03
N MET A 67 3.55 -4.33 -4.67
CA MET A 67 2.40 -4.72 -5.51
C MET A 67 2.35 -3.93 -6.82
N ALA A 68 2.68 -2.63 -6.79
CA ALA A 68 2.78 -1.82 -8.00
C ALA A 68 3.87 -2.32 -8.94
N ASP A 69 5.03 -2.71 -8.40
CA ASP A 69 6.14 -3.29 -9.16
C ASP A 69 5.73 -4.62 -9.79
N GLU A 70 5.06 -5.50 -9.05
CA GLU A 70 4.52 -6.75 -9.58
C GLU A 70 3.55 -6.51 -10.75
N LEU A 71 2.61 -5.56 -10.62
CA LEU A 71 1.66 -5.22 -11.68
C LEU A 71 2.35 -4.61 -12.92
N ASN A 72 3.36 -3.76 -12.69
CA ASN A 72 4.16 -3.18 -13.77
C ASN A 72 4.96 -4.24 -14.51
N HIS A 73 5.52 -5.22 -13.80
CA HIS A 73 6.23 -6.35 -14.38
C HIS A 73 5.31 -7.21 -15.24
N VAL A 74 4.11 -7.55 -14.76
CA VAL A 74 3.13 -8.32 -15.55
C VAL A 74 2.73 -7.57 -16.81
N THR A 75 2.40 -6.27 -16.68
CA THR A 75 2.02 -5.42 -17.82
C THR A 75 3.14 -5.33 -18.85
N SER A 76 4.38 -5.15 -18.40
CA SER A 76 5.55 -5.08 -19.27
C SER A 76 5.83 -6.40 -19.98
N ALA A 77 5.71 -7.53 -19.27
CA ALA A 77 5.89 -8.86 -19.87
C ALA A 77 4.88 -9.12 -20.99
N ILE A 78 3.60 -8.76 -20.79
CA ILE A 78 2.56 -8.88 -21.82
C ILE A 78 2.87 -7.98 -23.03
N ALA A 79 3.32 -6.75 -22.78
CA ALA A 79 3.65 -5.78 -23.83
C ALA A 79 4.86 -6.21 -24.69
N VAL A 80 5.78 -7.01 -24.16
CA VAL A 80 6.94 -7.55 -24.89
C VAL A 80 6.58 -8.79 -25.72
N ASP A 81 5.59 -9.57 -25.30
CA ASP A 81 5.20 -10.81 -26.00
C ASP A 81 4.30 -10.54 -27.23
N LEU A 82 3.44 -9.51 -27.17
CA LEU A 82 2.61 -9.03 -28.28
C LEU A 82 3.39 -8.69 -29.58
N PRO A 83 4.51 -7.94 -29.55
CA PRO A 83 5.29 -7.66 -30.75
C PRO A 83 6.09 -8.86 -31.29
N HIS A 84 6.35 -9.89 -30.49
CA HIS A 84 7.09 -11.08 -30.95
C HIS A 84 6.21 -12.02 -31.79
N GLN A 85 4.92 -12.15 -31.46
CA GLN A 85 3.98 -12.97 -32.24
C GLN A 85 3.62 -12.35 -33.60
N ALA A 86 3.57 -11.02 -33.70
CA ALA A 86 3.28 -10.32 -34.97
C ALA A 86 4.42 -10.44 -36.01
N ALA A 87 5.65 -10.69 -35.57
CA ALA A 87 6.81 -10.83 -36.44
C ALA A 87 7.04 -12.26 -36.96
N THR A 88 6.44 -13.28 -36.31
CA THR A 88 6.69 -14.70 -36.61
C THR A 88 5.71 -15.29 -37.64
N HIS A 89 4.68 -14.53 -38.03
CA HIS A 89 3.66 -14.95 -39.01
C HIS A 89 3.79 -14.29 -40.39
N ARG A 90 5.00 -13.84 -40.78
CA ARG A 90 5.23 -13.20 -42.08
C ARG A 90 6.15 -14.02 -42.99
#